data_AF-A0A6I9NW83-F1
#
_entry.id   AF-A0A6I9NW83-F1
#
_cell.length_a   1.000
_cell.length_b   1.000
_cell.length_c   1.000
_cell.angle_alpha   90.00
_cell.angle_beta   90.00
_cell.angle_gamma   90.00
#
_symmetry.space_group_name_H-M   'P 1'
#
loop_
_entity.id
_entity.type
_entity.pdbx_description
1 polymer ?
#
loop_
_entity_poly.entity_id
_entity_poly.type
_entity_poly.pdbx_seq_one_letter_code
_entity_poly.pdbx_strand_id
1 'polypeptide(L)'
;VLAGEEADITSSMLNTEDADTAAEQLVYSVELLTNGMVALKEAPEEELLNFTQSHINKGEVIFIHEGEESGGFSFTVTDGEHTSPLYQFVVTARPLTITMVTQEELMVFP
;
A
#
# COMPACT_ATOMS: atom_id res chain seq x y z
N VAL A 1 6.53 4.76 -5.38
CA VAL A 1 5.81 5.91 -4.84
C VAL A 1 6.79 6.89 -4.20
N LEU A 2 6.47 8.17 -4.21
CA LEU A 2 7.08 9.19 -3.35
C LEU A 2 6.22 9.41 -2.09
N ALA A 3 6.73 10.12 -1.08
CA ALA A 3 5.92 10.53 0.07
C ALA A 3 4.70 11.34 -0.38
N GLY A 4 3.51 11.00 0.13
CA GLY A 4 2.20 11.55 -0.25
C GLY A 4 1.58 10.93 -1.50
N GLU A 5 2.21 9.94 -2.13
CA GLU A 5 1.67 9.29 -3.33
C GLU A 5 0.80 8.09 -2.96
N GLU A 6 -0.35 7.99 -3.63
CA GLU A 6 -1.32 6.91 -3.47
C GLU A 6 -1.01 5.77 -4.45
N ALA A 7 -1.09 4.53 -3.97
CA ALA A 7 -0.96 3.32 -4.78
C ALA A 7 -2.23 2.47 -4.69
N ASP A 8 -2.79 2.14 -5.86
CA ASP A 8 -3.91 1.21 -5.97
C ASP A 8 -3.49 -0.21 -5.56
N ILE A 9 -4.24 -0.79 -4.63
CA ILE A 9 -4.13 -2.20 -4.29
C ILE A 9 -5.13 -2.95 -5.18
N THR A 10 -4.61 -3.70 -6.15
CA THR A 10 -5.43 -4.46 -7.12
C THR A 10 -5.36 -5.95 -6.86
N SER A 11 -6.31 -6.71 -7.42
CA SER A 11 -6.32 -8.17 -7.35
C SER A 11 -5.10 -8.82 -8.01
N SER A 12 -4.39 -8.13 -8.91
CA SER A 12 -3.12 -8.63 -9.44
C SER A 12 -1.99 -8.65 -8.39
N MET A 13 -2.12 -7.87 -7.32
CA MET A 13 -1.14 -7.75 -6.24
C MET A 13 -1.55 -8.54 -5.00
N LEU A 14 -2.84 -8.50 -4.63
CA LEU A 14 -3.41 -9.22 -3.50
C LEU A 14 -4.70 -9.92 -3.92
N ASN A 15 -4.64 -11.25 -4.03
CA ASN A 15 -5.78 -12.10 -4.32
C ASN A 15 -5.76 -13.34 -3.43
N THR A 16 -6.68 -13.40 -2.47
CA THR A 16 -6.99 -14.61 -1.72
C THR A 16 -8.22 -15.25 -2.34
N GLU A 17 -8.10 -16.53 -2.67
CA GLU A 17 -9.20 -17.36 -3.14
C GLU A 17 -9.45 -18.47 -2.14
N ASP A 18 -10.72 -18.75 -1.89
CA ASP A 18 -11.18 -19.85 -1.05
C ASP A 18 -12.35 -20.53 -1.78
N ALA A 19 -12.40 -21.86 -1.72
CA ALA A 19 -13.30 -22.63 -2.58
C ALA A 19 -14.77 -22.59 -2.13
N ASP A 20 -14.98 -22.36 -0.84
CA ASP A 20 -16.28 -22.34 -0.17
C ASP A 20 -16.65 -20.96 0.40
N THR A 21 -15.71 -20.03 0.48
CA THR A 21 -15.92 -18.66 0.95
C THR A 21 -15.92 -17.64 -0.18
N ALA A 22 -16.98 -16.82 -0.25
CA ALA A 22 -17.07 -15.73 -1.23
C ALA A 22 -16.10 -14.57 -0.89
N ALA A 23 -15.70 -13.80 -1.92
CA ALA A 23 -14.76 -12.69 -1.76
C ALA A 23 -15.23 -11.59 -0.79
N GLU A 24 -16.54 -11.43 -0.61
CA GLU A 24 -17.15 -10.50 0.35
C GLU A 24 -16.96 -10.95 1.81
N GLN A 25 -16.67 -12.23 2.03
CA GLN A 25 -16.53 -12.84 3.35
C GLN A 25 -15.07 -13.07 3.74
N LEU A 26 -14.14 -12.97 2.78
CA LEU A 26 -12.70 -12.99 3.04
C LEU A 26 -12.24 -11.62 3.53
N VAL A 27 -11.95 -11.53 4.83
CA VAL A 27 -11.56 -10.28 5.51
C VAL A 27 -10.06 -10.25 5.72
N TYR A 28 -9.43 -9.19 5.20
CA TYR A 28 -8.06 -8.80 5.49
C TYR A 28 -8.04 -7.93 6.74
N SER A 29 -7.19 -8.27 7.71
CA SER A 29 -6.94 -7.49 8.91
C SER A 29 -5.50 -6.99 8.92
N VAL A 30 -5.31 -5.67 8.96
CA VAL A 30 -4.01 -5.00 9.00
C VAL A 30 -3.48 -5.04 10.43
N GLU A 31 -2.35 -5.70 10.63
CA GLU A 31 -1.72 -5.92 11.94
C GLU A 31 -0.67 -4.86 12.26
N LEU A 32 0.13 -4.49 11.24
CA LEU A 32 1.18 -3.46 11.37
C LEU A 32 1.28 -2.66 10.10
N LEU A 33 1.49 -1.35 10.24
CA LEU A 33 1.74 -0.41 9.15
C LEU A 33 3.16 0.15 9.23
N THR A 34 3.74 0.47 8.08
CA THR A 34 5.08 1.06 8.01
C THR A 34 5.11 2.10 6.90
N ASN A 35 5.50 3.33 7.24
CA ASN A 35 5.66 4.45 6.31
C ASN A 35 4.43 4.67 5.39
N GLY A 36 3.22 4.57 5.96
CA GLY A 36 1.98 4.84 5.25
C GLY A 36 0.75 4.25 5.94
N MET A 37 -0.40 4.42 5.29
CA MET A 37 -1.69 3.92 5.74
C MET A 37 -2.46 3.23 4.61
N VAL A 38 -3.37 2.33 4.95
CA VAL A 38 -4.34 1.74 4.00
C VAL A 38 -5.65 2.51 4.15
N ALA A 39 -6.32 2.83 3.04
CA ALA A 39 -7.58 3.57 3.05
C ALA A 39 -8.51 3.11 1.91
N LEU A 40 -9.79 3.53 1.97
CA LEU A 40 -10.70 3.43 0.83
C LEU A 40 -10.54 4.66 -0.07
N LYS A 41 -10.69 4.49 -1.39
CA LYS A 41 -10.68 5.60 -2.35
C LYS A 41 -11.74 6.67 -2.08
N GLU A 42 -12.89 6.26 -1.54
CA GLU A 42 -13.97 7.19 -1.22
C GLU A 42 -13.70 8.01 0.04
N ALA A 43 -12.80 7.53 0.92
CA ALA A 43 -12.43 8.16 2.17
C ALA A 43 -10.91 8.02 2.42
N PRO A 44 -10.07 8.69 1.60
CA PRO A 44 -8.61 8.54 1.66
C PRO A 44 -8.01 9.13 2.94
N GLU A 45 -8.77 9.90 3.73
CA GLU A 45 -8.33 10.46 5.01
C GLU A 45 -8.61 9.52 6.20
N GLU A 46 -9.34 8.41 5.98
CA GLU A 46 -9.69 7.44 7.01
C GLU A 46 -8.86 6.16 6.88
N GLU A 47 -8.12 5.84 7.95
CA GLU A 47 -7.36 4.60 8.03
C GLU A 47 -8.29 3.37 8.06
N LEU A 48 -8.03 2.44 7.15
CA LEU A 48 -8.80 1.22 6.96
C LEU A 48 -7.98 0.01 7.44
N LEU A 49 -8.27 -0.43 8.67
CA LEU A 49 -7.61 -1.59 9.27
C LEU A 49 -8.21 -2.93 8.84
N ASN A 50 -9.44 -2.93 8.29
CA ASN A 50 -10.11 -4.14 7.84
C ASN A 50 -10.82 -3.91 6.50
N PHE A 51 -10.61 -4.80 5.55
CA PHE A 51 -11.26 -4.75 4.23
C PHE A 51 -11.46 -6.16 3.67
N THR A 52 -12.25 -6.29 2.61
CA THR A 52 -12.57 -7.60 2.01
C THR A 52 -11.85 -7.80 0.70
N GLN A 53 -11.72 -9.07 0.24
CA GLN A 53 -11.27 -9.34 -1.13
C GLN A 53 -12.18 -8.66 -2.17
N SER A 54 -13.48 -8.51 -1.88
CA SER A 54 -14.41 -7.78 -2.75
C SER A 54 -14.02 -6.30 -2.92
N HIS A 55 -13.56 -5.61 -1.87
CA HIS A 55 -13.08 -4.22 -1.99
C HIS A 55 -11.84 -4.12 -2.90
N ILE A 56 -10.89 -5.06 -2.79
CA ILE A 56 -9.72 -5.12 -3.69
C ILE A 56 -10.17 -5.38 -5.14
N ASN A 57 -11.09 -6.32 -5.34
CA ASN A 57 -11.59 -6.69 -6.66
C ASN A 57 -12.32 -5.52 -7.36
N LYS A 58 -12.98 -4.66 -6.59
CA LYS A 58 -13.60 -3.42 -7.08
C LYS A 58 -12.60 -2.27 -7.26
N GLY A 59 -11.36 -2.44 -6.81
CA GLY A 59 -10.31 -1.41 -6.89
C GLY A 59 -10.54 -0.23 -5.94
N GLU A 60 -11.20 -0.48 -4.82
CA GLU A 60 -11.60 0.54 -3.82
C GLU A 60 -10.51 0.77 -2.75
N VAL A 61 -9.52 -0.11 -2.65
CA VAL A 61 -8.48 -0.07 -1.61
C VAL A 61 -7.20 0.59 -2.15
N ILE A 62 -6.64 1.52 -1.38
CA ILE A 62 -5.40 2.22 -1.67
C ILE A 62 -4.43 2.16 -0.50
N PHE A 63 -3.14 2.25 -0.80
CA PHE A 63 -2.08 2.53 0.16
C PHE A 63 -1.55 3.93 -0.06
N ILE A 64 -1.51 4.74 1.00
CA ILE A 64 -1.02 6.11 0.98
C ILE A 64 0.34 6.11 1.63
N HIS A 65 1.38 6.47 0.87
CA HIS A 65 2.74 6.45 1.36
C HIS A 65 3.06 7.73 2.14
N GLU A 66 3.59 7.63 3.36
CA GLU A 66 3.83 8.80 4.22
C GLU A 66 5.31 8.97 4.61
N GLY A 67 6.22 8.16 4.06
CA GLY A 67 7.64 8.18 4.39
C GLY A 67 8.57 8.49 3.22
N GLU A 68 9.84 8.75 3.54
CA GLU A 68 10.92 8.88 2.53
C GLU A 68 11.48 7.51 2.11
N GLU A 69 11.32 6.49 2.96
CA GLU A 69 11.77 5.11 2.74
C GLU A 69 10.62 4.20 2.31
N SER A 70 10.90 2.97 1.88
CA SER A 70 9.84 2.02 1.53
C SER A 70 8.85 1.80 2.68
N GLY A 71 7.59 1.58 2.32
CA GLY A 71 6.50 1.32 3.26
C GLY A 71 5.81 0.00 3.02
N GLY A 72 4.65 -0.18 3.64
CA GLY A 72 3.82 -1.37 3.49
C GLY A 72 3.03 -1.69 4.75
N PHE A 73 2.50 -2.90 4.78
CA PHE A 73 1.73 -3.37 5.91
C PHE A 73 1.78 -4.89 6.05
N SER A 74 1.67 -5.37 7.28
CA SER A 74 1.48 -6.79 7.59
C SER A 74 0.00 -7.07 7.82
N PHE A 75 -0.49 -8.20 7.33
CA PHE A 75 -1.90 -8.55 7.41
C PHE A 75 -2.13 -10.04 7.60
N THR A 76 -3.31 -10.37 8.12
CA THR A 76 -3.88 -11.72 8.11
C THR A 76 -5.16 -11.72 7.28
N VAL A 77 -5.60 -12.89 6.83
CA VAL A 77 -6.88 -13.07 6.14
C VAL A 77 -7.70 -14.14 6.84
N THR A 78 -8.99 -13.90 7.02
CA THR A 78 -9.91 -14.87 7.63
C THR A 78 -11.21 -14.98 6.87
N ASP A 79 -11.75 -16.20 6.82
CA ASP A 79 -13.11 -16.53 6.34
C ASP A 79 -14.15 -16.51 7.49
N GLY A 80 -13.71 -16.24 8.73
CA GLY A 80 -14.50 -16.30 9.96
C GLY A 80 -14.36 -17.60 10.77
N GLU A 81 -13.85 -18.67 10.18
CA GLU A 81 -13.58 -19.97 10.84
C GLU A 81 -12.08 -20.28 10.93
N HIS A 82 -11.34 -19.97 9.88
CA HIS A 82 -9.90 -20.11 9.76
C HIS A 82 -9.23 -18.75 9.52
N THR A 83 -7.98 -18.64 9.97
CA THR A 83 -7.16 -17.45 9.78
C THR A 83 -5.82 -17.85 9.17
N SER A 84 -5.38 -17.10 8.17
CA SER A 84 -4.09 -17.29 7.52
C SER A 84 -2.93 -16.95 8.45
N PRO A 85 -1.70 -17.39 8.14
CA PRO A 85 -0.50 -16.82 8.74
C PRO A 85 -0.39 -15.31 8.48
N LEU A 86 0.55 -14.66 9.17
CA LEU A 86 0.91 -13.26 8.92
C LEU A 86 1.65 -13.13 7.59
N TYR A 87 1.14 -12.28 6.70
CA TYR A 87 1.78 -11.90 5.45
C TYR A 87 2.21 -10.43 5.47
N GLN A 88 3.08 -10.04 4.54
CA GLN A 88 3.54 -8.67 4.40
C GLN A 88 3.37 -8.18 2.96
N PHE A 89 2.74 -7.03 2.82
CA PHE A 89 2.68 -6.24 1.59
C PHE A 89 3.72 -5.14 1.66
N VAL A 90 4.56 -5.01 0.63
CA VAL A 90 5.66 -4.03 0.60
C VAL A 90 5.47 -3.06 -0.55
N VAL A 91 5.56 -1.77 -0.24
CA VAL A 91 5.48 -0.66 -1.19
C VAL A 91 6.85 0.00 -1.27
N THR A 92 7.53 -0.19 -2.40
CA THR A 92 8.88 0.33 -2.60
C THR A 92 8.85 1.79 -3.05
N ALA A 93 9.55 2.66 -2.32
CA ALA A 93 9.78 4.04 -2.74
C ALA A 93 10.71 4.07 -3.95
N ARG A 94 10.43 4.91 -4.96
CA ARG A 94 11.34 5.07 -6.10
C ARG A 94 12.45 6.04 -5.70
N PRO A 95 13.74 5.74 -5.97
CA PRO A 95 14.81 6.67 -5.65
C PRO A 95 14.66 7.96 -6.48
N LEU A 96 14.68 9.11 -5.81
CA LEU A 96 14.74 10.42 -6.46
C LEU A 96 16.08 10.56 -7.19
N THR A 97 16.06 10.67 -8.52
CA THR A 97 17.25 10.98 -9.30
C THR A 97 17.34 12.49 -9.51
N ILE A 98 18.13 13.17 -8.68
CA ILE A 98 18.43 14.60 -8.89
C ILE A 98 19.61 14.69 -9.86
N THR A 99 19.34 15.13 -11.09
CA THR A 99 20.40 15.46 -12.04
C THR A 99 20.75 16.94 -11.91
N MET A 100 21.94 17.23 -11.41
CA MET A 100 22.46 18.60 -11.41
C MET A 100 22.83 18.96 -12.86
N VAL A 101 22.12 19.91 -13.44
CA VAL A 101 22.49 20.50 -14.74
C VAL A 101 23.15 21.84 -14.45
N THR A 102 24.48 21.88 -14.34
CA THR A 102 25.21 23.16 -14.35
C THR A 102 25.23 23.68 -15.78
N GLN A 103 24.58 24.82 -16.03
CA GLN A 103 24.63 25.45 -17.36
C GLN A 103 25.81 26.41 -17.57
N GLU A 104 26.62 26.72 -16.55
CA GLU A 104 27.85 27.53 -16.71
C GLU A 104 28.93 27.15 -15.68
N GLU A 105 30.20 27.49 -15.98
CA GLU A 105 31.33 27.33 -15.08
C GLU A 105 31.09 28.10 -13.76
N LEU A 106 31.17 27.39 -12.64
CA LEU A 106 31.16 27.98 -11.30
C LEU A 106 32.46 28.77 -11.10
N MET A 107 32.51 30.02 -11.55
CA MET A 107 33.63 30.92 -11.29
C MET A 107 33.54 31.48 -9.87
N VAL A 108 34.60 31.27 -9.08
CA VAL A 108 34.78 31.88 -7.76
C VAL A 108 35.77 33.04 -7.91
N PHE A 109 35.34 34.26 -7.58
CA PHE A 109 36.22 35.43 -7.52
C PHE A 109 36.75 35.64 -6.09
N PRO A 110 38.01 36.11 -5.92
CA PRO A 110 38.56 36.50 -4.62
C PRO A 110 37.91 37.74 -4.03
#